data_AF-A0A960IUV7-F1
#
_entry.id   AF-A0A960IUV7-F1
#
_cell.length_a   1.000
_cell.length_b   1.000
_cell.length_c   1.000
_cell.angle_alpha   90.00
_cell.angle_beta   90.00
_cell.angle_gamma   90.00
#
_symmetry.space_group_name_H-M   'P 1'
#
loop_
_entity.id
_entity.type
_entity.pdbx_description
1 polymer ?
#
loop_
_entity_poly.entity_id
_entity_poly.type
_entity_poly.pdbx_seq_one_letter_code
_entity_poly.pdbx_strand_id
1 'polypeptide(L)'
;MNVSFPTRRGSFWRTAGAAVAVVVLCAVGAGCGDRSDDAAASGTQDSDGGEVPREGTADGGADAEPDEAPNTPGSGLVDQYGQRYCEILTVTLSDQGAAAEVWGTQGLNDCPQEPFDALDPAGIASQLGANLAVLNGPRYWVLDRIVANELAGTLQERDFGGIEMRSIATVELGEGMGDRTPLTETSVARDTDFVFEEGREVFELTAPDGSVYVMQSYSIEVDPDLTAETLGSLGDRLELPEGWAFSSRVLREDLVVQDIDGIATVIQDRFRNSYQLRSRG
;
A
#
# COMPACT_ATOMS: atom_id res chain seq x y z
N MET A 1 -50.74 -0.08 -55.44
CA MET A 1 -49.47 -0.42 -56.12
C MET A 1 -48.38 -0.50 -55.07
N ASN A 2 -47.87 -1.70 -54.77
CA ASN A 2 -46.80 -1.93 -53.79
C ASN A 2 -45.43 -1.70 -54.43
N VAL A 3 -44.57 -0.96 -53.74
CA VAL A 3 -43.18 -0.72 -54.13
C VAL A 3 -42.28 -1.57 -53.22
N SER A 4 -41.59 -2.54 -53.82
CA SER A 4 -40.58 -3.38 -53.15
C SER A 4 -39.22 -2.68 -53.10
N PHE A 5 -38.59 -2.72 -51.93
CA PHE A 5 -37.16 -2.44 -51.75
C PHE A 5 -36.35 -3.76 -51.74
N PRO A 6 -35.13 -3.81 -52.31
CA PRO A 6 -34.26 -4.97 -52.18
C PRO A 6 -33.32 -4.85 -50.96
N THR A 7 -33.31 -5.89 -50.13
CA THR A 7 -32.33 -6.09 -49.05
C THR A 7 -31.03 -6.70 -49.62
N ARG A 8 -29.90 -5.98 -49.47
CA ARG A 8 -28.56 -6.53 -49.72
C ARG A 8 -28.05 -7.27 -48.48
N ARG A 9 -27.65 -8.54 -48.66
CA ARG A 9 -26.88 -9.33 -47.70
C ARG A 9 -25.44 -8.83 -47.65
N GLY A 10 -24.98 -8.43 -46.47
CA GLY A 10 -23.57 -8.14 -46.16
C GLY A 10 -22.94 -9.29 -45.40
N SER A 11 -21.87 -9.84 -45.96
CA SER A 11 -21.00 -10.88 -45.40
C SER A 11 -20.12 -10.27 -44.30
N PHE A 12 -20.12 -10.88 -43.10
CA PHE A 12 -19.15 -10.59 -42.04
C PHE A 12 -17.93 -11.49 -42.21
N TRP A 13 -16.77 -10.89 -42.48
CA TRP A 13 -15.47 -11.54 -42.39
C TRP A 13 -14.98 -11.52 -40.95
N ARG A 14 -14.56 -12.70 -40.47
CA ARG A 14 -13.78 -12.87 -39.24
C ARG A 14 -12.36 -12.37 -39.51
N THR A 15 -11.84 -11.47 -38.68
CA THR A 15 -10.40 -11.24 -38.55
C THR A 15 -9.95 -11.74 -37.18
N ALA A 16 -9.02 -12.69 -37.22
CA ALA A 16 -8.34 -13.27 -36.08
C ALA A 16 -7.40 -12.24 -35.45
N GLY A 17 -7.46 -12.10 -34.13
CA GLY A 17 -6.45 -11.39 -33.36
C GLY A 17 -5.16 -12.19 -33.31
N ALA A 18 -4.06 -11.59 -33.75
CA ALA A 18 -2.72 -12.13 -33.57
C ALA A 18 -2.22 -11.75 -32.16
N ALA A 19 -1.98 -12.75 -31.31
CA ALA A 19 -1.30 -12.57 -30.04
C ALA A 19 0.19 -12.33 -30.30
N VAL A 20 0.73 -11.21 -29.81
CA VAL A 20 2.16 -10.92 -29.81
C VAL A 20 2.74 -11.48 -28.51
N ALA A 21 3.52 -12.55 -28.62
CA ALA A 21 4.30 -13.11 -27.52
C ALA A 21 5.58 -12.28 -27.35
N VAL A 22 5.76 -11.68 -26.16
CA VAL A 22 7.04 -11.07 -25.76
C VAL A 22 7.85 -12.14 -25.04
N VAL A 23 8.98 -12.51 -25.64
CA VAL A 23 9.97 -13.44 -25.07
C VAL A 23 10.97 -12.61 -24.26
N VAL A 24 11.06 -12.87 -22.94
CA VAL A 24 12.15 -12.37 -22.10
C VAL A 24 13.14 -13.51 -21.87
N LEU A 25 14.36 -13.34 -22.38
CA LEU A 25 15.50 -14.21 -22.11
C LEU A 25 16.18 -13.74 -20.80
N CYS A 26 16.23 -14.59 -19.78
CA CYS A 26 17.14 -14.42 -18.65
C CYS A 26 18.29 -15.43 -18.76
N ALA A 27 19.53 -14.92 -18.74
CA ALA A 27 20.74 -15.72 -18.70
C ALA A 27 21.56 -15.40 -17.43
N VAL A 28 21.60 -16.40 -16.55
CA VAL A 28 22.72 -16.92 -15.74
C VAL A 28 23.49 -15.97 -14.80
N GLY A 29 23.58 -16.39 -13.53
CA GLY A 29 24.72 -16.04 -12.67
C GLY A 29 24.66 -16.68 -11.28
N ALA A 30 25.22 -17.88 -11.13
CA ALA A 30 25.40 -18.56 -9.84
C ALA A 30 26.47 -17.88 -8.97
N GLY A 31 26.27 -17.88 -7.65
CA GLY A 31 27.28 -17.47 -6.67
C GLY A 31 26.98 -18.01 -5.27
N CYS A 32 27.60 -19.13 -4.92
CA CYS A 32 27.62 -19.70 -3.57
C CYS A 32 28.51 -18.86 -2.62
N GLY A 33 28.17 -18.82 -1.34
CA GLY A 33 29.04 -18.22 -0.32
C GLY A 33 28.53 -18.46 1.11
N ASP A 34 28.82 -19.66 1.62
CA ASP A 34 28.56 -20.14 2.97
C ASP A 34 29.58 -19.55 3.98
N ARG A 35 29.14 -19.10 5.17
CA ARG A 35 29.95 -19.10 6.39
C ARG A 35 29.18 -18.78 7.67
N SER A 36 29.22 -19.77 8.57
CA SER A 36 28.87 -19.76 9.98
C SER A 36 29.76 -18.81 10.82
N ASP A 37 29.26 -18.38 11.98
CA ASP A 37 30.03 -18.40 13.23
C ASP A 37 29.08 -18.42 14.45
N ASP A 38 29.25 -19.44 15.29
CA ASP A 38 28.59 -19.67 16.58
C ASP A 38 29.14 -18.71 17.65
N ALA A 39 28.25 -18.17 18.49
CA ALA A 39 28.61 -17.52 19.74
C ALA A 39 27.99 -18.27 20.93
N ALA A 40 28.86 -18.87 21.74
CA ALA A 40 28.53 -19.43 23.04
C ALA A 40 28.53 -18.34 24.12
N ALA A 41 27.51 -18.35 25.00
CA ALA A 41 27.65 -17.85 26.36
C ALA A 41 26.68 -18.56 27.30
N SER A 42 27.26 -19.37 28.19
CA SER A 42 26.69 -19.96 29.38
C SER A 42 26.43 -18.93 30.50
N GLY A 43 25.41 -19.13 31.32
CA GLY A 43 25.28 -18.43 32.61
C GLY A 43 23.96 -18.69 33.33
N THR A 44 23.92 -19.76 34.12
CA THR A 44 22.84 -20.17 35.04
C THR A 44 22.91 -19.37 36.36
N GLN A 45 21.77 -18.99 36.97
CA GLN A 45 21.35 -19.41 38.32
C GLN A 45 20.14 -18.63 38.89
N ASP A 46 19.13 -19.45 39.21
CA ASP A 46 18.04 -19.33 40.18
C ASP A 46 18.27 -18.51 41.46
N SER A 47 17.18 -17.92 41.96
CA SER A 47 16.63 -18.26 43.28
C SER A 47 15.23 -17.65 43.53
N ASP A 48 14.23 -18.54 43.58
CA ASP A 48 13.12 -18.71 44.54
C ASP A 48 13.14 -17.75 45.77
N GLY A 49 12.07 -17.25 46.40
CA GLY A 49 10.65 -17.57 46.49
C GLY A 49 10.15 -17.04 47.86
N GLY A 50 8.87 -16.68 48.01
CA GLY A 50 8.30 -16.33 49.33
C GLY A 50 7.01 -15.52 49.29
N GLU A 51 5.95 -16.07 49.87
CA GLU A 51 4.54 -15.74 49.63
C GLU A 51 3.75 -15.40 50.94
N VAL A 52 2.86 -14.37 50.86
CA VAL A 52 1.67 -13.90 51.69
C VAL A 52 1.76 -13.69 53.24
N PRO A 53 0.74 -13.10 53.97
CA PRO A 53 -0.53 -12.44 53.54
C PRO A 53 -1.04 -11.20 54.35
N ARG A 54 -2.08 -10.51 53.86
CA ARG A 54 -3.46 -10.42 54.43
C ARG A 54 -4.24 -9.15 54.08
N GLU A 55 -5.55 -9.35 53.99
CA GLU A 55 -6.66 -8.49 53.59
C GLU A 55 -6.83 -7.18 54.38
N GLY A 56 -7.45 -6.21 53.70
CA GLY A 56 -8.16 -5.08 54.30
C GLY A 56 -9.27 -4.63 53.35
N THR A 57 -10.50 -5.04 53.62
CA THR A 57 -11.73 -4.54 53.00
C THR A 57 -12.10 -3.18 53.59
N ALA A 58 -12.45 -2.22 52.73
CA ALA A 58 -13.23 -1.06 53.11
C ALA A 58 -14.18 -0.69 51.95
N ASP A 59 -15.46 -0.73 52.31
CA ASP A 59 -16.65 -0.31 51.60
C ASP A 59 -16.74 1.23 51.50
N GLY A 60 -17.37 1.76 50.44
CA GLY A 60 -17.60 3.20 50.28
C GLY A 60 -17.78 3.62 48.83
N GLY A 61 -19.04 3.69 48.38
CA GLY A 61 -19.39 3.89 46.97
C GLY A 61 -19.24 5.29 46.39
N ALA A 62 -19.44 5.34 45.08
CA ALA A 62 -20.03 6.43 44.31
C ALA A 62 -20.31 5.87 42.92
N ASP A 63 -21.49 6.14 42.37
CA ASP A 63 -21.82 5.89 40.97
C ASP A 63 -20.80 6.65 40.09
N ALA A 64 -19.80 5.93 39.59
CA ALA A 64 -18.92 6.41 38.55
C ALA A 64 -19.60 6.10 37.22
N GLU A 65 -19.94 7.16 36.47
CA GLU A 65 -20.13 7.08 35.03
C GLU A 65 -18.95 6.28 34.44
N PRO A 66 -19.16 5.44 33.40
CA PRO A 66 -18.05 4.70 32.84
C PRO A 66 -17.03 5.71 32.32
N ASP A 67 -15.89 5.79 33.01
CA ASP A 67 -14.66 6.38 32.51
C ASP A 67 -14.48 5.79 31.11
N GLU A 68 -14.55 6.64 30.07
CA GLU A 68 -14.10 6.25 28.74
C GLU A 68 -12.73 5.63 28.92
N ALA A 69 -12.64 4.33 28.63
CA ALA A 69 -11.39 3.62 28.67
C ALA A 69 -10.36 4.45 27.88
N PRO A 70 -9.15 4.68 28.41
CA PRO A 70 -8.15 5.44 27.69
C PRO A 70 -7.96 4.75 26.34
N ASN A 71 -8.20 5.49 25.25
CA ASN A 71 -7.93 5.03 23.89
C ASN A 71 -6.56 4.37 23.89
N THR A 72 -6.53 3.04 23.77
CA THR A 72 -5.31 2.28 23.58
C THR A 72 -4.60 2.91 22.40
N PRO A 73 -3.34 3.36 22.52
CA PRO A 73 -2.60 3.85 21.35
C PRO A 73 -2.66 2.76 20.28
N GLY A 74 -3.27 3.06 19.13
CA GLY A 74 -3.34 2.13 18.02
C GLY A 74 -1.94 1.60 17.71
N SER A 75 -1.82 0.30 17.43
CA SER A 75 -0.57 -0.27 16.95
C SER A 75 -0.20 0.44 15.65
N GLY A 76 0.78 1.34 15.71
CA GLY A 76 1.11 2.22 14.61
C GLY A 76 2.61 2.37 14.42
N LEU A 77 3.00 2.90 13.27
CA LEU A 77 4.38 3.26 12.96
C LEU A 77 4.56 4.76 13.14
N VAL A 78 5.63 5.16 13.83
CA VAL A 78 6.04 6.55 14.04
C VAL A 78 7.30 6.86 13.25
N ASP A 79 7.65 8.14 13.10
CA ASP A 79 8.84 8.61 12.38
C ASP A 79 8.94 8.05 10.95
N GLN A 80 7.81 8.05 10.24
CA GLN A 80 7.68 7.42 8.92
C GLN A 80 8.14 8.32 7.78
N TYR A 81 8.26 9.63 7.97
CA TYR A 81 8.64 10.53 6.88
C TYR A 81 10.01 10.15 6.30
N GLY A 82 10.05 9.95 4.98
CA GLY A 82 11.26 9.54 4.28
C GLY A 82 11.67 8.09 4.50
N GLN A 83 10.91 7.28 5.24
CA GLN A 83 11.16 5.85 5.34
C GLN A 83 10.89 5.18 3.99
N ARG A 84 11.86 4.38 3.56
CA ARG A 84 11.79 3.63 2.30
C ARG A 84 11.04 2.33 2.53
N TYR A 85 10.19 1.97 1.58
CA TYR A 85 9.45 0.70 1.61
C TYR A 85 9.12 0.22 0.20
N CYS A 86 8.65 -1.01 0.09
CA CYS A 86 7.99 -1.49 -1.12
C CYS A 86 6.91 -2.50 -0.78
N GLU A 87 6.11 -2.82 -1.79
CA GLU A 87 5.02 -3.77 -1.68
C GLU A 87 5.01 -4.75 -2.85
N ILE A 88 4.44 -5.92 -2.60
CA ILE A 88 4.07 -6.91 -3.62
C ILE A 88 2.57 -7.16 -3.49
N LEU A 89 1.83 -6.91 -4.57
CA LEU A 89 0.39 -7.14 -4.65
C LEU A 89 0.15 -8.49 -5.34
N THR A 90 -0.39 -9.46 -4.62
CA THR A 90 -0.70 -10.79 -5.17
C THR A 90 -2.19 -10.89 -5.47
N VAL A 91 -2.51 -10.84 -6.77
CA VAL A 91 -3.88 -10.76 -7.29
C VAL A 91 -4.47 -12.16 -7.46
N THR A 92 -5.66 -12.36 -6.89
CA THR A 92 -6.46 -13.57 -7.09
C THR A 92 -7.76 -13.22 -7.80
N LEU A 93 -8.11 -14.00 -8.82
CA LEU A 93 -9.37 -13.92 -9.54
C LEU A 93 -10.36 -14.94 -8.99
N SER A 94 -11.62 -14.52 -8.85
CA SER A 94 -12.74 -15.38 -8.49
C SER A 94 -13.99 -15.01 -9.27
N ASP A 95 -15.05 -15.82 -9.12
CA ASP A 95 -16.36 -15.51 -9.70
C ASP A 95 -16.99 -14.23 -9.11
N GLN A 96 -16.46 -13.71 -8.00
CA GLN A 96 -16.94 -12.51 -7.31
C GLN A 96 -16.13 -11.25 -7.67
N GLY A 97 -15.11 -11.39 -8.54
CA GLY A 97 -14.18 -10.32 -8.89
C GLY A 97 -12.76 -10.66 -8.50
N ALA A 98 -11.90 -9.64 -8.49
CA ALA A 98 -10.50 -9.76 -8.17
C ALA A 98 -10.14 -8.97 -6.91
N ALA A 99 -9.27 -9.56 -6.10
CA ALA A 99 -8.67 -8.92 -4.93
C ALA A 99 -7.16 -9.14 -4.94
N ALA A 100 -6.42 -8.21 -4.34
CA ALA A 100 -4.98 -8.34 -4.15
C ALA A 100 -4.62 -8.29 -2.67
N GLU A 101 -3.90 -9.31 -2.19
CA GLU A 101 -3.23 -9.22 -0.89
C GLU A 101 -1.96 -8.38 -1.04
N VAL A 102 -1.75 -7.44 -0.11
CA VAL A 102 -0.59 -6.54 -0.09
C VAL A 102 0.43 -7.03 0.91
N TRP A 103 1.60 -7.42 0.40
CA TRP A 103 2.79 -7.76 1.18
C TRP A 103 3.70 -6.55 1.23
N GLY A 104 4.03 -6.03 2.41
CA GLY A 104 4.80 -4.80 2.56
C GLY A 104 5.95 -4.90 3.56
N THR A 105 6.96 -4.03 3.41
CA THR A 105 8.16 -3.98 4.27
C THR A 105 8.05 -3.00 5.45
N GLN A 106 6.90 -2.35 5.64
CA GLN A 106 6.74 -1.26 6.62
C GLN A 106 7.06 -1.74 8.04
N GLY A 107 8.03 -1.07 8.68
CA GLY A 107 8.52 -1.42 10.01
C GLY A 107 9.39 -2.69 10.08
N LEU A 108 9.74 -3.30 8.94
CA LEU A 108 10.58 -4.51 8.87
C LEU A 108 11.95 -4.21 8.24
N ASN A 109 11.97 -3.58 7.07
CA ASN A 109 13.19 -3.20 6.37
C ASN A 109 12.92 -2.08 5.36
N ASP A 110 13.99 -1.55 4.78
CA ASP A 110 14.00 -0.42 3.85
C ASP A 110 13.83 -0.83 2.37
N CYS A 111 13.39 -2.07 2.10
CA CYS A 111 13.23 -2.67 0.78
C CYS A 111 14.49 -2.61 -0.11
N PRO A 112 15.60 -3.28 0.25
CA PRO A 112 16.90 -3.11 -0.40
C PRO A 112 16.82 -3.24 -1.94
N GLN A 113 17.45 -2.31 -2.66
CA GLN A 113 17.27 -2.14 -4.11
C GLN A 113 17.67 -3.39 -4.91
N GLU A 114 18.86 -3.94 -4.67
CA GLU A 114 19.36 -5.09 -5.43
C GLU A 114 18.48 -6.34 -5.25
N PRO A 115 18.09 -6.74 -4.03
CA PRO A 115 17.08 -7.79 -3.84
C PRO A 115 15.75 -7.51 -4.53
N PHE A 116 15.27 -6.25 -4.50
CA PHE A 116 13.98 -5.89 -5.11
C PHE A 116 14.01 -6.03 -6.63
N ASP A 117 15.07 -5.55 -7.27
CA ASP A 117 15.29 -5.66 -8.72
C ASP A 117 15.43 -7.12 -9.18
N ALA A 118 15.85 -8.02 -8.28
CA ALA A 118 16.02 -9.45 -8.54
C ALA A 118 14.74 -10.28 -8.32
N LEU A 119 13.64 -9.68 -7.82
CA LEU A 119 12.39 -10.41 -7.59
C LEU A 119 11.83 -10.97 -8.91
N ASP A 120 11.27 -12.18 -8.84
CA ASP A 120 10.54 -12.83 -9.93
C ASP A 120 9.03 -12.81 -9.62
N PRO A 121 8.24 -11.87 -10.17
CA PRO A 121 6.81 -11.78 -9.88
C PRO A 121 6.03 -13.02 -10.33
N ALA A 122 6.45 -13.69 -11.41
CA ALA A 122 5.76 -14.89 -11.87
C ALA A 122 6.01 -16.06 -10.91
N GLY A 123 7.24 -16.20 -10.43
CA GLY A 123 7.61 -17.16 -9.38
C GLY A 123 6.84 -16.92 -8.09
N ILE A 124 6.75 -15.66 -7.64
CA ILE A 124 6.01 -15.27 -6.43
C ILE A 124 4.51 -15.58 -6.58
N ALA A 125 3.91 -15.24 -7.71
CA ALA A 125 2.51 -15.58 -7.99
C ALA A 125 2.28 -17.09 -7.91
N SER A 126 3.15 -17.88 -8.54
CA SER A 126 3.07 -19.35 -8.50
C SER A 126 3.25 -19.92 -7.09
N GLN A 127 4.15 -19.35 -6.28
CA GLN A 127 4.41 -19.78 -4.90
C GLN A 127 3.18 -19.56 -4.01
N LEU A 128 2.47 -18.45 -4.22
CA LEU A 128 1.31 -18.06 -3.44
C LEU A 128 -0.02 -18.58 -4.00
N GLY A 129 0.00 -19.22 -5.17
CA GLY A 129 -1.21 -19.65 -5.87
C GLY A 129 -2.05 -18.48 -6.40
N ALA A 130 -1.45 -17.30 -6.55
CA ALA A 130 -2.07 -16.11 -7.10
C ALA A 130 -2.05 -16.13 -8.65
N ASN A 131 -2.96 -15.39 -9.27
CA ASN A 131 -3.01 -15.24 -10.73
C ASN A 131 -1.88 -14.34 -11.26
N LEU A 132 -1.47 -13.35 -10.47
CA LEU A 132 -0.41 -12.39 -10.79
C LEU A 132 0.21 -11.86 -9.50
N ALA A 133 1.50 -11.55 -9.53
CA ALA A 133 2.12 -10.67 -8.56
C ALA A 133 2.57 -9.38 -9.25
N VAL A 134 2.35 -8.25 -8.58
CA VAL A 134 2.72 -6.93 -9.05
C VAL A 134 3.67 -6.31 -8.03
N LEU A 135 4.86 -5.95 -8.48
CA LEU A 135 5.79 -5.16 -7.68
C LEU A 135 5.31 -3.70 -7.63
N ASN A 136 5.37 -3.09 -6.46
CA ASN A 136 4.96 -1.71 -6.21
C ASN A 136 6.01 -1.00 -5.35
N GLY A 137 6.91 -0.27 -6.01
CA GLY A 137 8.01 0.46 -5.40
C GLY A 137 9.37 0.18 -6.05
N PRO A 138 10.47 0.58 -5.40
CA PRO A 138 10.56 1.17 -4.07
C PRO A 138 9.94 2.57 -3.95
N ARG A 139 9.55 2.93 -2.72
CA ARG A 139 8.76 4.12 -2.38
C ARG A 139 9.27 4.75 -1.11
N TYR A 140 8.85 5.98 -0.87
CA TYR A 140 9.12 6.71 0.37
C TYR A 140 7.85 7.38 0.87
N TRP A 141 7.59 7.28 2.16
CA TRP A 141 6.49 7.97 2.81
C TRP A 141 6.72 9.48 2.86
N VAL A 142 5.64 10.25 2.69
CA VAL A 142 5.60 11.70 2.95
C VAL A 142 4.73 12.08 4.16
N LEU A 143 4.22 11.07 4.86
CA LEU A 143 3.49 11.17 6.12
C LEU A 143 4.43 10.98 7.32
N ASP A 144 3.96 11.30 8.52
CA ASP A 144 4.74 11.23 9.76
C ASP A 144 4.43 9.97 10.57
N ARG A 145 3.15 9.57 10.64
CA ARG A 145 2.72 8.36 11.36
C ARG A 145 1.65 7.58 10.61
N ILE A 146 1.66 6.27 10.81
CA ILE A 146 0.61 5.35 10.40
C ILE A 146 -0.03 4.81 11.67
N VAL A 147 -1.32 5.02 11.87
CA VAL A 147 -2.05 4.39 12.97
C VAL A 147 -2.91 3.28 12.38
N ALA A 148 -2.69 2.03 12.78
CA ALA A 148 -3.59 0.95 12.41
C ALA A 148 -4.68 0.81 13.47
N ASN A 149 -5.91 1.06 13.04
CA ASN A 149 -7.10 1.00 13.89
C ASN A 149 -7.67 -0.43 13.89
N GLU A 150 -7.62 -1.11 12.73
CA GLU A 150 -7.91 -2.55 12.59
C GLU A 150 -6.83 -3.24 11.74
N LEU A 151 -6.62 -4.54 11.99
CA LEU A 151 -5.73 -5.36 11.20
C LEU A 151 -6.37 -5.68 9.85
N ALA A 152 -5.93 -4.98 8.80
CA ALA A 152 -6.43 -5.16 7.44
C ALA A 152 -5.79 -6.34 6.67
N GLY A 153 -4.61 -6.79 7.12
CA GLY A 153 -3.89 -7.94 6.58
C GLY A 153 -3.83 -9.11 7.57
N THR A 154 -3.35 -10.27 7.11
CA THR A 154 -3.23 -11.45 7.96
C THR A 154 -2.08 -11.37 8.97
N LEU A 155 -1.23 -10.34 8.85
CA LEU A 155 0.05 -10.18 9.55
C LEU A 155 1.04 -11.33 9.35
N GLN A 156 0.75 -12.27 8.43
CA GLN A 156 1.70 -13.32 8.09
C GLN A 156 2.96 -12.68 7.52
N GLU A 157 4.12 -13.12 8.02
CA GLU A 157 5.43 -12.74 7.50
C GLU A 157 5.93 -13.79 6.51
N ARG A 158 6.60 -13.33 5.45
CA ARG A 158 7.25 -14.15 4.42
C ARG A 158 8.49 -13.45 3.88
N ASP A 159 9.46 -14.24 3.45
CA ASP A 159 10.59 -13.76 2.67
C ASP A 159 10.29 -13.91 1.17
N PHE A 160 10.54 -12.85 0.41
CA PHE A 160 10.55 -12.87 -1.04
C PHE A 160 11.93 -12.44 -1.52
N GLY A 161 12.73 -13.41 -1.96
CA GLY A 161 14.04 -13.13 -2.56
C GLY A 161 15.02 -12.40 -1.62
N GLY A 162 14.95 -12.66 -0.31
CA GLY A 162 15.76 -11.97 0.70
C GLY A 162 15.14 -10.68 1.24
N ILE A 163 13.88 -10.38 0.91
CA ILE A 163 13.12 -9.26 1.46
C ILE A 163 12.02 -9.80 2.37
N GLU A 164 12.16 -9.53 3.66
CA GLU A 164 11.13 -9.82 4.65
C GLU A 164 9.92 -8.89 4.44
N MET A 165 8.74 -9.46 4.33
CA MET A 165 7.49 -8.74 4.13
C MET A 165 6.38 -9.32 4.99
N ARG A 166 5.36 -8.50 5.23
CA ARG A 166 4.16 -8.89 5.99
C ARG A 166 2.90 -8.58 5.20
N SER A 167 1.89 -9.43 5.33
CA SER A 167 0.54 -9.16 4.81
C SER A 167 -0.10 -8.04 5.62
N ILE A 168 -0.32 -6.89 4.99
CA ILE A 168 -0.74 -5.64 5.64
C ILE A 168 -2.12 -5.12 5.22
N ALA A 169 -2.63 -5.50 4.05
CA ALA A 169 -3.92 -5.02 3.55
C ALA A 169 -4.48 -5.92 2.43
N THR A 170 -5.75 -5.70 2.07
CA THR A 170 -6.39 -6.25 0.87
C THR A 170 -6.90 -5.12 -0.01
N VAL A 171 -6.66 -5.22 -1.32
CA VAL A 171 -7.14 -4.26 -2.34
C VAL A 171 -8.27 -4.91 -3.13
N GLU A 172 -9.41 -4.24 -3.21
CA GLU A 172 -10.54 -4.67 -4.03
C GLU A 172 -10.38 -4.07 -5.44
N LEU A 173 -10.13 -4.94 -6.43
CA LEU A 173 -9.89 -4.53 -7.82
C LEU A 173 -11.15 -4.58 -8.69
N GLY A 174 -12.26 -5.10 -8.14
CA GLY A 174 -13.54 -5.20 -8.83
C GLY A 174 -13.51 -6.24 -9.96
N GLU A 175 -14.07 -5.88 -11.12
CA GLU A 175 -14.11 -6.78 -12.28
C GLU A 175 -12.75 -6.80 -13.01
N GLY A 176 -11.97 -7.88 -12.82
CA GLY A 176 -10.73 -8.11 -13.55
C GLY A 176 -9.47 -7.66 -12.80
N MET A 177 -8.34 -7.55 -13.50
CA MET A 177 -7.00 -7.43 -12.87
C MET A 177 -6.66 -6.04 -12.29
N GLY A 178 -7.64 -5.13 -12.18
CA GLY A 178 -7.45 -3.74 -11.79
C GLY A 178 -7.04 -2.81 -12.94
N ASP A 179 -7.54 -1.57 -12.92
CA ASP A 179 -7.13 -0.52 -13.85
C ASP A 179 -5.93 0.25 -13.27
N ARG A 180 -4.84 0.31 -14.05
CA ARG A 180 -3.59 0.98 -13.67
C ARG A 180 -3.40 2.32 -14.38
N THR A 181 -4.43 2.79 -15.08
CA THR A 181 -4.45 4.11 -15.69
C THR A 181 -4.22 5.17 -14.60
N PRO A 182 -3.32 6.15 -14.81
CA PRO A 182 -3.11 7.21 -13.84
C PRO A 182 -4.41 7.92 -13.48
N LEU A 183 -4.55 8.26 -12.21
CA LEU A 183 -5.70 8.93 -11.61
C LEU A 183 -6.99 8.09 -11.60
N THR A 184 -6.93 6.79 -11.87
CA THR A 184 -8.05 5.88 -11.61
C THR A 184 -8.11 5.49 -10.13
N GLU A 185 -9.28 5.65 -9.53
CA GLU A 185 -9.54 5.26 -8.15
C GLU A 185 -9.49 3.74 -7.96
N THR A 186 -8.83 3.32 -6.88
CA THR A 186 -8.77 1.94 -6.39
C THR A 186 -9.21 1.91 -4.94
N SER A 187 -10.04 0.94 -4.57
CA SER A 187 -10.50 0.75 -3.19
C SER A 187 -9.56 -0.20 -2.44
N VAL A 188 -9.03 0.27 -1.31
CA VAL A 188 -8.17 -0.53 -0.43
C VAL A 188 -8.91 -0.74 0.89
N ALA A 189 -9.20 -1.99 1.22
CA ALA A 189 -9.78 -2.35 2.51
C ALA A 189 -8.68 -2.27 3.57
N ARG A 190 -8.70 -1.18 4.34
CA ARG A 190 -7.84 -0.93 5.49
C ARG A 190 -8.44 0.13 6.40
N ASP A 191 -8.30 -0.09 7.70
CA ASP A 191 -8.66 0.89 8.73
C ASP A 191 -7.37 1.48 9.31
N THR A 192 -6.94 2.58 8.69
CA THR A 192 -5.63 3.19 8.96
C THR A 192 -5.67 4.69 8.77
N ASP A 193 -5.25 5.40 9.81
CA ASP A 193 -5.07 6.83 9.74
C ASP A 193 -3.64 7.17 9.31
N PHE A 194 -3.53 8.01 8.28
CA PHE A 194 -2.28 8.62 7.87
C PHE A 194 -2.18 10.02 8.45
N VAL A 195 -1.21 10.20 9.34
CA VAL A 195 -1.03 11.46 10.07
C VAL A 195 0.15 12.22 9.49
N PHE A 196 -0.10 13.48 9.18
CA PHE A 196 0.87 14.49 8.78
C PHE A 196 0.88 15.56 9.87
N GLU A 197 2.04 15.84 10.46
CA GLU A 197 2.15 16.76 11.59
C GLU A 197 2.18 18.23 11.13
N GLU A 198 1.83 19.15 12.02
CA GLU A 198 2.02 20.59 11.82
C GLU A 198 3.44 20.89 11.28
N GLY A 199 3.53 21.74 10.26
CA GLY A 199 4.80 22.08 9.61
C GLY A 199 5.23 21.12 8.50
N ARG A 200 4.57 19.97 8.32
CA ARG A 200 4.79 19.08 7.17
C ARG A 200 4.34 19.75 5.88
N GLU A 201 5.14 19.65 4.82
CA GLU A 201 4.65 19.95 3.48
C GLU A 201 3.84 18.76 2.96
N VAL A 202 2.60 19.02 2.55
CA VAL A 202 1.72 18.04 1.91
C VAL A 202 1.52 18.39 0.45
N PHE A 203 1.27 17.36 -0.37
CA PHE A 203 1.08 17.46 -1.80
C PHE A 203 -0.32 16.95 -2.14
N GLU A 204 -1.12 17.77 -2.81
CA GLU A 204 -2.54 17.54 -3.01
C GLU A 204 -2.88 17.54 -4.51
N LEU A 205 -3.72 16.58 -4.92
CA LEU A 205 -4.41 16.59 -6.21
C LEU A 205 -5.89 16.92 -5.98
N THR A 206 -6.40 17.89 -6.73
CA THR A 206 -7.83 18.23 -6.75
C THR A 206 -8.42 17.80 -8.08
N ALA A 207 -9.46 16.97 -8.02
CA ALA A 207 -10.20 16.50 -9.17
C ALA A 207 -11.21 17.56 -9.66
N PRO A 208 -11.71 17.45 -10.92
CA PRO A 208 -12.66 18.41 -11.48
C PRO A 208 -13.98 18.54 -10.70
N ASP A 209 -14.36 17.51 -9.94
CA ASP A 209 -15.55 17.49 -9.10
C ASP A 209 -15.33 18.12 -7.71
N GLY A 210 -14.10 18.56 -7.40
CA GLY A 210 -13.73 19.13 -6.11
C GLY A 210 -13.17 18.11 -5.11
N SER A 211 -13.14 16.81 -5.44
CA SER A 211 -12.51 15.81 -4.59
C SER A 211 -11.02 16.09 -4.41
N VAL A 212 -10.49 15.93 -3.19
CA VAL A 212 -9.10 16.20 -2.84
C VAL A 212 -8.40 14.92 -2.40
N TYR A 213 -7.23 14.68 -2.96
CA TYR A 213 -6.36 13.55 -2.66
C TYR A 213 -5.04 14.06 -2.10
N VAL A 214 -4.54 13.46 -1.02
CA VAL A 214 -3.27 13.82 -0.39
C VAL A 214 -2.25 12.73 -0.69
N MET A 215 -1.05 13.11 -1.12
CA MET A 215 0.03 12.17 -1.39
C MET A 215 0.42 11.46 -0.10
N GLN A 216 0.38 10.13 -0.11
CA GLN A 216 0.88 9.30 1.00
C GLN A 216 2.36 8.94 0.78
N SER A 217 2.75 8.69 -0.47
CA SER A 217 4.10 8.23 -0.81
C SER A 217 4.50 8.63 -2.22
N TYR A 218 5.78 8.92 -2.44
CA TYR A 218 6.35 9.02 -3.78
C TYR A 218 7.09 7.73 -4.17
N SER A 219 7.16 7.43 -5.47
CA SER A 219 7.81 6.25 -6.02
C SER A 219 9.01 6.63 -6.88
N ILE A 220 10.04 5.78 -6.85
CA ILE A 220 11.22 5.90 -7.73
C ILE A 220 11.19 4.89 -8.90
N GLU A 221 10.06 4.22 -9.12
CA GLU A 221 9.87 3.24 -10.21
C GLU A 221 10.06 3.86 -11.60
N VAL A 222 9.55 5.08 -11.79
CA VAL A 222 9.53 5.77 -13.10
C VAL A 222 10.58 6.87 -13.17
N ASP A 223 10.80 7.56 -12.05
CA ASP A 223 11.78 8.63 -11.92
C ASP A 223 12.70 8.36 -10.72
N PRO A 224 13.90 7.80 -10.93
CA PRO A 224 14.81 7.44 -9.85
C PRO A 224 15.42 8.67 -9.14
N ASP A 225 15.34 9.85 -9.76
CA ASP A 225 15.87 11.10 -9.19
C ASP A 225 14.82 11.87 -8.37
N LEU A 226 13.58 11.35 -8.27
CA LEU A 226 12.52 11.96 -7.48
C LEU A 226 12.88 11.93 -5.99
N THR A 227 12.81 13.09 -5.34
CA THR A 227 13.13 13.28 -3.92
C THR A 227 12.07 14.13 -3.24
N ALA A 228 11.96 14.02 -1.93
CA ALA A 228 10.98 14.77 -1.14
C ALA A 228 11.09 16.30 -1.37
N GLU A 229 12.31 16.82 -1.51
CA GLU A 229 12.58 18.25 -1.74
C GLU A 229 12.08 18.75 -3.10
N THR A 230 11.95 17.86 -4.09
CA THR A 230 11.51 18.22 -5.45
C THR A 230 10.00 18.15 -5.62
N LEU A 231 9.28 17.49 -4.70
CA LEU A 231 7.84 17.23 -4.82
C LEU A 231 6.99 18.50 -4.87
N GLY A 232 7.40 19.59 -4.20
CA GLY A 232 6.68 20.87 -4.24
C GLY A 232 6.53 21.45 -5.66
N SER A 233 7.41 21.05 -6.58
CA SER A 233 7.39 21.45 -8.01
C SER A 233 6.84 20.37 -8.95
N LEU A 234 6.36 19.24 -8.41
CA LEU A 234 5.94 18.08 -9.21
C LEU A 234 4.81 18.42 -10.20
N GLY A 235 3.94 19.37 -9.84
CA GLY A 235 2.84 19.85 -10.68
C GLY A 235 3.26 20.25 -12.10
N ASP A 236 4.45 20.82 -12.27
CA ASP A 236 4.99 21.24 -13.57
C ASP A 236 5.26 20.05 -14.51
N ARG A 237 5.31 18.82 -13.97
CA ARG A 237 5.67 17.59 -14.66
C ARG A 237 4.49 16.61 -14.83
N LEU A 238 3.38 16.84 -14.13
CA LEU A 238 2.33 15.81 -13.95
C LEU A 238 1.41 15.56 -15.16
N GLU A 239 1.50 16.32 -16.25
CA GLU A 239 0.65 16.13 -17.46
C GLU A 239 -0.84 15.85 -17.10
N LEU A 240 -1.40 16.66 -16.20
CA LEU A 240 -2.72 16.41 -15.63
C LEU A 240 -3.84 16.58 -16.68
N PRO A 241 -4.90 15.72 -16.65
CA PRO A 241 -6.09 15.92 -17.47
C PRO A 241 -6.80 17.24 -17.15
N GLU A 242 -7.65 17.69 -18.07
CA GLU A 242 -8.42 18.92 -17.89
C GLU A 242 -9.23 18.90 -16.58
N GLY A 243 -9.17 20.02 -15.84
CA GLY A 243 -9.88 20.22 -14.57
C GLY A 243 -9.16 19.65 -13.33
N TRP A 244 -8.12 18.84 -13.51
CA TRP A 244 -7.27 18.44 -12.39
C TRP A 244 -6.25 19.53 -12.05
N ALA A 245 -5.93 19.66 -10.76
CA ALA A 245 -4.91 20.58 -10.27
C ALA A 245 -4.00 19.88 -9.25
N PHE A 246 -2.71 20.24 -9.28
CA PHE A 246 -1.75 19.90 -8.24
C PHE A 246 -1.44 21.13 -7.38
N SER A 247 -1.25 20.93 -6.09
CA SER A 247 -0.76 21.96 -5.18
C SER A 247 0.10 21.38 -4.07
N SER A 248 0.95 22.19 -3.46
CA SER A 248 1.58 21.86 -2.19
C SER A 248 1.35 22.97 -1.16
N ARG A 249 1.39 22.60 0.11
CA ARG A 249 1.31 23.56 1.21
C ARG A 249 1.96 23.00 2.48
N VAL A 250 2.51 23.90 3.28
CA VAL A 250 2.93 23.60 4.65
C VAL A 250 1.70 23.62 5.57
N LEU A 251 1.53 22.56 6.35
CA LEU A 251 0.46 22.43 7.33
C LEU A 251 0.62 23.43 8.48
N ARG A 252 -0.52 23.98 8.93
CA ARG A 252 -0.60 24.86 10.12
C ARG A 252 -1.13 24.15 11.36
N GLU A 253 -1.60 22.93 11.19
CA GLU A 253 -2.13 22.02 12.19
C GLU A 253 -2.00 20.61 11.62
N ASP A 254 -2.01 19.60 12.49
CA ASP A 254 -1.99 18.20 12.06
C ASP A 254 -3.11 17.91 11.06
N LEU A 255 -2.78 17.13 10.03
CA LEU A 255 -3.73 16.59 9.08
C LEU A 255 -3.80 15.08 9.25
N VAL A 256 -4.99 14.58 9.53
CA VAL A 256 -5.28 13.15 9.53
C VAL A 256 -6.08 12.82 8.27
N VAL A 257 -5.55 11.91 7.44
CA VAL A 257 -6.24 11.36 6.29
C VAL A 257 -6.72 9.96 6.66
N GLN A 258 -8.03 9.84 6.82
CA GLN A 258 -8.70 8.61 7.26
C GLN A 258 -9.28 7.87 6.05
N ASP A 259 -9.55 6.59 6.21
CA ASP A 259 -10.47 5.88 5.32
C ASP A 259 -11.92 6.33 5.54
N ILE A 260 -12.81 5.90 4.64
CA ILE A 260 -14.25 6.13 4.75
C ILE A 260 -14.91 4.76 4.84
N ASP A 261 -15.52 4.46 5.98
CA ASP A 261 -16.19 3.18 6.26
C ASP A 261 -15.27 1.94 6.07
N GLY A 262 -14.00 2.02 6.50
CA GLY A 262 -13.01 0.94 6.37
C GLY A 262 -12.35 0.84 4.99
N ILE A 263 -12.67 1.77 4.07
CA ILE A 263 -12.19 1.77 2.69
C ILE A 263 -11.42 3.06 2.39
N ALA A 264 -10.13 2.91 2.11
CA ALA A 264 -9.32 4.00 1.57
C ALA A 264 -9.45 4.02 0.03
N THR A 265 -9.86 5.16 -0.53
CA THR A 265 -9.80 5.39 -1.98
C THR A 265 -8.43 5.93 -2.35
N VAL A 266 -7.69 5.21 -3.20
CA VAL A 266 -6.32 5.55 -3.60
C VAL A 266 -6.23 5.76 -5.10
N ILE A 267 -5.47 6.76 -5.53
CA ILE A 267 -5.08 6.97 -6.92
C ILE A 267 -3.55 6.95 -7.06
N GLN A 268 -3.07 6.72 -8.28
CA GLN A 268 -1.65 6.89 -8.61
C GLN A 268 -1.47 7.86 -9.78
N ASP A 269 -0.45 8.71 -9.71
CA ASP A 269 -0.07 9.56 -10.84
C ASP A 269 0.82 8.83 -11.86
N ARG A 270 1.24 9.55 -12.91
CA ARG A 270 2.09 9.00 -13.98
C ARG A 270 3.48 8.54 -13.51
N PHE A 271 3.97 9.04 -12.37
CA PHE A 271 5.23 8.65 -11.74
C PHE A 271 5.03 7.55 -10.69
N ARG A 272 3.80 7.02 -10.57
CA ARG A 272 3.39 6.01 -9.59
C ARG A 272 3.38 6.54 -8.16
N ASN A 273 3.39 7.86 -7.92
CA ASN A 273 3.16 8.37 -6.57
C ASN A 273 1.72 8.06 -6.16
N SER A 274 1.51 7.67 -4.91
CA SER A 274 0.19 7.31 -4.40
C SER A 274 -0.42 8.44 -3.61
N TYR A 275 -1.72 8.66 -3.80
CA TYR A 275 -2.51 9.64 -3.09
C TYR A 275 -3.78 8.97 -2.55
N GLN A 276 -4.16 9.30 -1.32
CA GLN A 276 -5.41 8.85 -0.73
C GLN A 276 -6.43 10.00 -0.76
N LEU A 277 -7.68 9.66 -1.06
CA LEU A 277 -8.80 10.58 -0.97
C LEU A 277 -8.93 11.09 0.47
N ARG A 278 -8.93 12.41 0.63
CA ARG A 278 -9.18 13.09 1.89
C ARG A 278 -10.64 13.53 2.01
N SER A 279 -11.22 14.04 0.92
CA SER A 279 -12.58 14.56 0.92
C SER A 279 -13.18 14.53 -0.48
N ARG A 280 -14.48 14.28 -0.57
CA ARG A 280 -15.28 14.50 -1.78
C ARG A 280 -15.73 15.97 -1.86
N GLY A 281 -15.96 16.46 -3.07
CA GLY A 281 -16.48 17.81 -3.35
C GLY A 281 -17.97 17.98 -3.09
#